data_AF-A0A537UN77-F1
#
_entry.id   AF-A0A537UN77-F1
#
_cell.length_a   1.000
_cell.length_b   1.000
_cell.length_c   1.000
_cell.angle_alpha   90.00
_cell.angle_beta   90.00
_cell.angle_gamma   90.00
#
_symmetry.space_group_name_H-M   'P 1'
#
loop_
_entity.id
_entity.type
_entity.pdbx_description
1 polymer ?
#
loop_
_entity_poly.entity_id
_entity_poly.type
_entity_poly.pdbx_seq_one_letter_code
_entity_poly.pdbx_strand_id
1 'polypeptide(L)'
;RALLAELDEPLLSSTLIPPGGDEPLNDPAAIRAQYERALDLIIDSGACHLEPTTVVDLAVAPPVVRRMGRGDPARLGLASVRA
;
A
#
# COMPACT_ATOMS: atom_id res chain seq x y z
N ARG A 1 9.24 8.90 4.90
CA ARG A 1 10.72 8.78 5.04
C ARG A 1 11.17 9.07 6.47
N ALA A 2 10.70 10.16 7.10
CA ALA A 2 11.08 10.49 8.49
C ALA A 2 10.93 9.32 9.48
N LEU A 3 9.80 8.61 9.49
CA LEU A 3 9.60 7.45 10.37
C LEU A 3 10.67 6.36 10.24
N LEU A 4 11.05 6.00 9.00
CA LEU A 4 12.09 5.00 8.76
C LEU A 4 13.48 5.50 9.15
N ALA A 5 13.74 6.79 8.95
CA ALA A 5 15.01 7.39 9.34
C ALA A 5 15.17 7.47 10.87
N GLU A 6 14.07 7.70 11.59
CA GLU A 6 14.07 7.70 13.05
C GLU A 6 14.17 6.29 13.62
N LEU A 7 13.51 5.31 12.99
CA LEU A 7 13.51 3.93 13.45
C LEU A 7 14.83 3.19 13.15
N ASP A 8 15.55 3.61 12.11
CA ASP A 8 16.80 3.00 11.62
C ASP A 8 16.69 1.49 11.29
N GLU A 9 15.47 1.01 11.06
CA GLU A 9 15.19 -0.38 10.72
C GLU A 9 13.99 -0.49 9.76
N PRO A 10 13.79 -1.65 9.10
CA PRO A 10 12.61 -1.88 8.26
C PRO A 10 11.31 -1.84 9.07
N LEU A 11 10.34 -1.05 8.60
CA LEU A 11 8.99 -1.05 9.15
C LEU A 11 8.10 -2.05 8.42
N LEU A 12 7.61 -3.06 9.14
CA LEU A 12 6.55 -3.94 8.63
C LEU A 12 5.26 -3.12 8.45
N SER A 13 4.70 -3.16 7.25
CA SER A 13 3.49 -2.43 6.91
C SER A 13 2.69 -3.19 5.86
N SER A 14 1.38 -2.95 5.85
CA SER A 14 0.46 -3.41 4.83
C SER A 14 -0.47 -2.26 4.43
N THR A 15 -1.08 -2.36 3.25
CA THR A 15 -2.16 -1.46 2.87
C THR A 15 -3.36 -1.69 3.80
N LEU A 16 -3.88 -0.63 4.41
CA LEU A 16 -5.04 -0.72 5.31
C LEU A 16 -6.32 -0.93 4.51
N ILE A 17 -6.67 -2.19 4.27
CA ILE A 17 -7.95 -2.62 3.69
C ILE A 17 -8.79 -3.23 4.82
N PRO A 18 -10.03 -2.77 5.06
CA PRO A 18 -10.86 -3.30 6.14
C PRO A 18 -11.18 -4.79 5.97
N PRO A 19 -11.43 -5.53 7.07
CA PRO A 19 -11.93 -6.90 6.99
C PRO A 19 -13.22 -6.98 6.16
N GLY A 20 -13.20 -7.79 5.10
CA GLY A 20 -14.34 -7.96 4.18
C GLY A 20 -14.53 -6.80 3.18
N GLY A 21 -13.61 -5.84 3.13
CA GLY A 21 -13.57 -4.80 2.10
C GLY A 21 -12.53 -5.09 1.02
N ASP A 22 -12.68 -4.44 -0.13
CA ASP A 22 -11.77 -4.55 -1.27
C ASP A 22 -10.95 -3.27 -1.50
N GLU A 23 -11.38 -2.15 -0.90
CA GLU A 23 -10.78 -0.83 -1.07
C GLU A 23 -10.00 -0.39 0.17
N PRO A 24 -8.85 0.30 0.00
CA PRO A 24 -8.09 0.81 1.12
C PRO A 24 -8.77 2.03 1.78
N LEU A 25 -8.40 2.31 3.03
CA LEU A 25 -8.76 3.56 3.71
C LEU A 25 -7.58 4.53 3.67
N ASN A 26 -7.86 5.80 3.36
CA ASN A 26 -6.89 6.90 3.38
C ASN A 26 -7.39 8.16 4.12
N ASP A 27 -8.62 8.15 4.64
CA ASP A 27 -9.17 9.24 5.45
C ASP A 27 -8.90 8.99 6.95
N PRO A 28 -8.09 9.83 7.62
CA PRO A 28 -7.75 9.66 9.03
C PRO A 28 -8.98 9.74 9.96
N ALA A 29 -10.01 10.52 9.61
CA ALA A 29 -11.24 10.62 10.40
C ALA A 29 -12.05 9.32 10.32
N ALA A 30 -12.17 8.73 9.13
CA ALA A 30 -12.80 7.43 8.93
C ALA A 30 -12.03 6.31 9.62
N ILE A 31 -10.69 6.31 9.51
CA ILE A 31 -9.82 5.33 10.19
C ILE A 31 -9.99 5.44 11.70
N ARG A 32 -9.99 6.66 12.27
CA ARG A 32 -10.22 6.87 13.71
C ARG A 32 -11.57 6.33 14.14
N ALA A 33 -12.65 6.71 13.45
CA ALA A 33 -14.00 6.27 13.82
C ALA A 33 -14.14 4.74 13.87
N GLN A 34 -13.40 4.01 13.02
CA GLN A 34 -13.47 2.55 12.95
C GLN A 34 -12.43 1.85 13.85
N TYR A 35 -11.24 2.42 14.03
CA TYR A 35 -10.09 1.72 14.60
C TYR A 35 -9.43 2.40 15.80
N GLU A 36 -10.01 3.48 16.36
CA GLU A 36 -9.41 4.20 17.51
C GLU A 36 -9.14 3.32 18.74
N ARG A 37 -9.83 2.17 18.87
CA ARG A 37 -9.63 1.20 19.96
C ARG A 37 -8.69 0.06 19.60
N ALA A 38 -8.24 -0.02 18.36
CA ALA A 38 -7.41 -1.09 17.80
C ALA A 38 -6.03 -0.60 17.32
N LEU A 39 -5.85 0.72 17.18
CA LEU A 39 -4.59 1.34 16.76
C LEU A 39 -4.05 2.24 17.87
N ASP A 40 -2.75 2.14 18.14
CA ASP A 40 -2.07 3.01 19.10
C ASP A 40 -1.88 4.45 18.57
N LEU A 41 -1.71 4.59 17.25
CA LEU A 41 -1.45 5.88 16.60
C LEU A 41 -2.04 5.94 15.19
N ILE A 42 -2.54 7.12 14.82
CA ILE A 42 -2.94 7.47 13.45
C ILE A 42 -2.17 8.74 13.06
N ILE A 43 -1.45 8.70 11.93
CA ILE A 43 -0.71 9.84 11.40
C ILE A 43 -1.49 10.42 10.22
N ASP A 44 -2.04 11.61 10.40
CA ASP A 44 -2.65 12.38 9.32
C ASP A 44 -1.56 13.00 8.44
N SER A 45 -1.53 12.61 7.17
CA SER A 45 -0.58 13.12 6.17
C SER A 45 -1.26 13.94 5.06
N GLY A 46 -2.52 14.35 5.28
CA GLY A 46 -3.33 15.03 4.29
C GLY A 46 -3.75 14.13 3.13
N ALA A 47 -4.04 14.74 1.98
CA ALA A 47 -4.56 14.04 0.81
C ALA A 47 -3.53 13.04 0.23
N CYS A 48 -3.74 11.76 0.54
CA CYS A 48 -2.96 10.64 0.00
C CYS A 48 -3.72 9.95 -1.14
N HIS A 49 -2.99 9.49 -2.16
CA HIS A 49 -3.58 8.71 -3.25
C HIS A 49 -4.15 7.40 -2.70
N LEU A 50 -5.39 7.09 -3.07
CA LEU A 50 -6.09 5.87 -2.66
C LEU A 50 -5.53 4.62 -3.37
N GLU A 51 -5.11 4.79 -4.63
CA GLU A 51 -4.69 3.67 -5.47
C GLU A 51 -3.44 2.97 -4.90
N PRO A 52 -3.47 1.63 -4.73
CA PRO A 52 -2.41 0.88 -4.08
C PRO A 52 -1.14 0.78 -4.94
N THR A 53 -0.11 0.15 -4.38
CA THR A 53 1.12 -0.16 -5.11
C THR A 53 0.93 -1.34 -6.08
N THR A 54 1.62 -1.26 -7.22
CA THR A 54 1.84 -2.40 -8.10
C THR A 54 2.79 -3.39 -7.43
N VAL A 55 2.41 -4.67 -7.43
CA VAL A 55 3.21 -5.75 -6.84
C VAL A 55 3.72 -6.64 -7.95
N VAL A 56 5.04 -6.79 -8.03
CA VAL A 56 5.74 -7.61 -9.03
C VAL A 56 6.51 -8.70 -8.29
N ASP A 57 6.29 -9.95 -8.72
CA ASP A 57 7.02 -11.12 -8.26
C ASP A 57 8.28 -11.29 -9.11
N LEU A 58 9.43 -11.02 -8.49
CA LEU A 58 10.76 -11.14 -9.10
C LEU A 58 11.43 -12.49 -8.81
N ALA A 59 10.78 -13.39 -8.06
CA ALA A 59 11.33 -14.71 -7.76
C ALA A 59 11.17 -15.70 -8.92
N VAL A 60 10.34 -15.36 -9.92
CA VAL A 60 10.05 -16.18 -11.10
C VAL A 60 10.61 -15.55 -12.37
N ALA A 61 10.90 -16.38 -13.38
CA ALA A 61 11.34 -15.96 -14.70
C ALA A 61 10.35 -16.47 -15.78
N PRO A 62 9.71 -15.59 -16.57
CA PRO A 62 9.78 -14.11 -16.49
C PRO A 62 9.08 -13.55 -15.23
N PRO A 63 9.44 -12.33 -14.77
CA PRO A 63 8.75 -11.67 -13.67
C PRO A 63 7.26 -11.51 -13.92
N VAL A 64 6.45 -11.60 -12.87
CA VAL A 64 4.98 -11.59 -12.98
C VAL A 64 4.39 -10.43 -12.16
N VAL A 65 3.50 -9.66 -12.78
CA VAL A 65 2.68 -8.67 -12.05
C VAL A 65 1.60 -9.42 -11.27
N ARG A 66 1.68 -9.38 -9.93
CA ARG A 66 0.70 -10.01 -9.02
C ARG A 66 -0.49 -9.11 -8.73
N ARG A 67 -0.27 -7.79 -8.72
CA ARG A 67 -1.31 -6.78 -8.54
C ARG A 67 -0.94 -5.54 -9.34
N MET A 68 -1.86 -5.05 -10.16
CA MET A 68 -1.73 -3.73 -10.78
C MET A 68 -2.19 -2.65 -9.80
N GLY A 69 -1.40 -1.60 -9.65
CA GLY A 69 -1.76 -0.39 -8.92
C GLY A 69 -1.16 0.83 -9.62
N ARG A 70 -0.85 1.88 -8.86
CA ARG A 70 -0.41 3.17 -9.43
C ARG A 70 0.94 3.13 -10.16
N GLY A 71 1.77 2.13 -9.87
CA GLY A 71 3.11 2.01 -10.46
C GLY A 71 3.05 1.36 -11.83
N ASP A 72 3.39 2.08 -12.89
CA ASP A 72 3.42 1.52 -14.25
C ASP A 72 4.53 0.46 -14.43
N PRO A 73 4.18 -0.83 -14.60
CA PRO A 73 5.17 -1.89 -14.77
C PRO A 73 5.89 -1.84 -16.13
N ALA A 74 5.37 -1.09 -17.11
CA ALA A 74 6.07 -0.88 -18.38
C ALA A 74 7.41 -0.15 -18.19
N ARG A 75 7.55 0.63 -17.11
CA ARG A 75 8.83 1.24 -16.71
C ARG A 75 9.91 0.22 -16.34
N LEU A 76 9.51 -1.02 -16.04
CA LEU A 76 10.39 -2.16 -15.78
C LEU A 76 10.50 -3.10 -17.00
N GLY A 77 9.96 -2.71 -18.15
CA GLY A 77 9.92 -3.55 -19.36
C GLY A 77 8.90 -4.69 -19.30
N LEU A 78 7.97 -4.66 -18.34
CA LEU A 78 6.95 -5.69 -18.16
C LEU A 78 5.67 -5.27 -18.89
N ALA A 79 5.09 -6.17 -19.68
CA ALA A 79 3.78 -5.95 -20.26
C ALA A 79 2.73 -5.87 -19.16
N SER A 80 1.81 -4.90 -19.27
CA SER A 80 0.64 -4.85 -18.40
C SER A 80 -0.23 -6.07 -18.70
N VAL A 81 -0.25 -7.04 -17.78
CA VAL A 81 -1.18 -8.17 -17.89
C VAL A 81 -2.58 -7.61 -17.64
N ARG A 82 -3.31 -7.32 -18.71
CA ARG A 82 -4.78 -7.28 -18.66
C ARG A 82 -5.25 -8.73 -18.67
N ALA A 83 -5.81 -9.17 -17.55
CA ALA A 83 -6.81 -10.24 -17.55
C ALA A 83 -8.18 -9.57 -17.71
#